data_AF-A0A926QDR3-F1
#
_entry.id   AF-A0A926QDR3-F1
#
_cell.length_a   1.000
_cell.length_b   1.000
_cell.length_c   1.000
_cell.angle_alpha   90.00
_cell.angle_beta   90.00
_cell.angle_gamma   90.00
#
_symmetry.space_group_name_H-M   'P 1'
#
loop_
_entity.id
_entity.type
_entity.pdbx_description
1 polymer ?
#
loop_
_entity_poly.entity_id
_entity_poly.type
_entity_poly.pdbx_seq_one_letter_code
_entity_poly.pdbx_strand_id
1 'polypeptide(L)'
;MNRKLLAGITILSGALLFAGCTAATNASGDTSTATAADLTPTAVMAENADYTTVNTDEWDTADSIAVDLAKPAGTGVKVSGSTITITAAGVYRLSGSLAGQVVVAAPDDAQVVLILDGAVITNTGGSVIDVQSADDVAIHLADDSVNAVSDAASYAEDATANAAIYSAADLTISGGGSLTVHGNGNDGITSKDDLVILDGDITVTAAADALRGKDSLVVEGGTLDLTATTGDGLYSKGDQSKDAADIDWTRGYIYVSGGTIDITAGDDGIQAFTDTVIAGGTVNVAAADDGIKGEAIVSIGVLDDAEADASEPAVTVSKSNEGIEAASIGISAGKIKVTASDDGMNASGMADLQALMAGESAADAAEAEAETAPATETEAEAKTETAPETAPGGGGGEFQDSGEVLNISGGKVTVNAEGDGLDSNGSLTITGGTTTVYGPTRGGNGSLDANGDMTVDGGTVWAFGPGDMEQTPSAGDQDWVVIKATLAAGATGTIVDASGTEVGKFTSLKAAASVILSNNKIVEGETYSVMVDGESIGDAVAGEGGMGGPGGGGMGGQGGPGGDNAGGPGGTPPTDGERPALPDGMSPDDMPEPPEGFDGERPEGAPERPNDEQAGSTNIADVVQS
;
A
#
# COMPACT_ATOMS: atom_id res chain seq x y z
N MET A 1 -25.58 12.57 -33.14
CA MET A 1 -26.98 12.36 -33.59
C MET A 1 -27.83 12.01 -32.38
N ASN A 2 -28.79 12.87 -32.03
CA ASN A 2 -29.66 12.72 -30.86
C ASN A 2 -30.51 11.44 -30.91
N ARG A 3 -30.50 10.64 -29.84
CA ARG A 3 -31.61 9.72 -29.55
C ARG A 3 -32.12 9.93 -28.13
N LYS A 4 -33.43 10.11 -28.08
CA LYS A 4 -34.25 10.63 -26.99
C LYS A 4 -34.73 9.50 -26.08
N LEU A 5 -34.91 9.84 -24.80
CA LEU A 5 -35.77 9.19 -23.80
C LEU A 5 -37.09 8.67 -24.38
N LEU A 6 -37.55 7.52 -23.86
CA LEU A 6 -38.97 7.22 -23.72
C LEU A 6 -39.24 6.48 -22.41
N ALA A 7 -39.92 7.18 -21.50
CA ALA A 7 -40.48 6.65 -20.26
C ALA A 7 -41.73 5.82 -20.54
N GLY A 8 -41.92 4.73 -19.78
CA GLY A 8 -43.12 3.88 -19.80
C GLY A 8 -43.51 3.46 -18.39
N ILE A 9 -44.34 4.28 -17.75
CA ILE A 9 -44.99 4.01 -16.46
C ILE A 9 -46.18 3.05 -16.68
N THR A 10 -46.24 1.96 -15.92
CA THR A 10 -47.49 1.19 -15.74
C THR A 10 -47.71 0.92 -14.26
N ILE A 11 -48.77 1.55 -13.73
CA ILE A 11 -49.29 1.38 -12.37
C ILE A 11 -50.27 0.20 -12.38
N LEU A 12 -50.11 -0.77 -11.47
CA LEU A 12 -51.21 -1.65 -11.08
C LEU A 12 -51.20 -1.88 -9.56
N SER A 13 -52.30 -1.43 -8.94
CA SER A 13 -52.59 -1.45 -7.51
C SER A 13 -52.92 -2.85 -6.99
N GLY A 14 -52.44 -3.15 -5.78
CA GLY A 14 -52.89 -4.27 -4.96
C GLY A 14 -52.67 -3.97 -3.48
N ALA A 15 -53.68 -3.37 -2.84
CA ALA A 15 -53.67 -3.06 -1.41
C ALA A 15 -54.04 -4.31 -0.57
N LEU A 16 -53.23 -4.63 0.44
CA LEU A 16 -53.65 -5.36 1.63
C LEU A 16 -53.30 -4.53 2.88
N LEU A 17 -54.33 -4.20 3.65
CA LEU A 17 -54.26 -3.54 4.95
C LEU A 17 -54.21 -4.59 6.06
N PHE A 18 -53.28 -4.45 7.01
CA PHE A 18 -53.56 -4.64 8.44
C PHE A 18 -52.67 -3.70 9.27
N ALA A 19 -53.26 -3.15 10.32
CA ALA A 19 -52.81 -1.99 11.06
C ALA A 19 -51.95 -2.31 12.29
N GLY A 20 -51.01 -1.41 12.57
CA GLY A 20 -50.80 -0.84 13.92
C GLY A 20 -49.76 -1.50 14.82
N CYS A 21 -48.61 -0.84 14.99
CA CYS A 21 -48.26 -0.22 16.27
C CYS A 21 -47.04 0.70 16.12
N THR A 22 -47.17 1.90 16.67
CA THR A 22 -46.15 2.95 16.76
C THR A 22 -45.05 2.59 17.77
N ALA A 23 -43.81 2.60 17.32
CA ALA A 23 -42.66 2.98 18.12
C ALA A 23 -41.92 4.07 17.32
N ALA A 24 -41.83 5.27 17.88
CA ALA A 24 -41.01 6.34 17.33
C ALA A 24 -39.55 5.98 17.61
N THR A 25 -38.82 5.60 16.57
CA THR A 25 -37.36 5.59 16.59
C THR A 25 -36.88 6.83 15.85
N ASN A 26 -36.07 7.62 16.55
CA ASN A 26 -35.37 8.78 16.03
C ASN A 26 -34.61 8.36 14.77
N ALA A 27 -34.90 9.00 13.65
CA ALA A 27 -34.02 8.99 12.49
C ALA A 27 -32.79 9.83 12.86
N SER A 28 -31.72 9.14 13.28
CA SER A 28 -30.36 9.67 13.16
C SER A 28 -29.88 9.37 11.75
N GLY A 29 -29.11 10.31 11.19
CA GLY A 29 -28.65 10.32 9.81
C GLY A 29 -28.04 9.00 9.37
N ASP A 30 -28.49 8.57 8.20
CA ASP A 30 -27.88 7.52 7.39
C ASP A 30 -26.57 8.11 6.84
N THR A 31 -25.49 7.99 7.60
CA THR A 31 -24.12 8.14 7.11
C THR A 31 -23.78 6.82 6.44
N SER A 32 -23.65 6.85 5.13
CA SER A 32 -23.28 5.73 4.28
C SER A 32 -21.97 5.11 4.76
N THR A 33 -22.08 4.03 5.51
CA THR A 33 -21.01 3.04 5.63
C THR A 33 -20.77 2.51 4.21
N ALA A 34 -19.53 2.60 3.70
CA ALA A 34 -19.13 1.78 2.57
C ALA A 34 -19.36 0.32 2.96
N THR A 35 -20.47 -0.27 2.52
CA THR A 35 -20.67 -1.71 2.64
C THR A 35 -19.73 -2.38 1.67
N ALA A 36 -18.89 -3.27 2.19
CA ALA A 36 -18.00 -4.21 1.50
C ALA A 36 -18.70 -5.10 0.44
N ALA A 37 -19.33 -4.52 -0.57
CA ALA A 37 -20.11 -5.27 -1.56
C ALA A 37 -19.32 -5.58 -2.84
N ASP A 38 -18.38 -4.70 -3.23
CA ASP A 38 -17.55 -4.88 -4.43
C ASP A 38 -16.25 -4.06 -4.34
N LEU A 39 -15.10 -4.74 -4.22
CA LEU A 39 -13.77 -4.12 -4.18
C LEU A 39 -13.01 -4.29 -5.51
N THR A 40 -13.71 -4.54 -6.62
CA THR A 40 -13.08 -4.60 -7.95
C THR A 40 -12.59 -3.21 -8.39
N PRO A 41 -11.54 -3.13 -9.23
CA PRO A 41 -11.07 -1.84 -9.75
C PRO A 41 -12.17 -1.03 -10.44
N THR A 42 -13.09 -1.68 -11.16
CA THR A 42 -14.23 -0.99 -11.80
C THR A 42 -15.18 -0.36 -10.78
N ALA A 43 -15.50 -1.05 -9.70
CA ALA A 43 -16.39 -0.51 -8.67
C ALA A 43 -15.74 0.65 -7.92
N VAL A 44 -14.48 0.50 -7.51
CA VAL A 44 -13.74 1.53 -6.77
C VAL A 44 -13.55 2.78 -7.64
N MET A 45 -13.12 2.63 -8.89
CA MET A 45 -12.94 3.77 -9.79
C MET A 45 -14.24 4.48 -10.17
N ALA A 46 -15.40 3.84 -10.05
CA ALA A 46 -16.68 4.49 -10.33
C ALA A 46 -17.08 5.52 -9.25
N GLU A 47 -16.49 5.44 -8.04
CA GLU A 47 -16.73 6.37 -6.93
C GLU A 47 -15.70 7.52 -6.90
N ASN A 48 -14.57 7.36 -7.59
CA ASN A 48 -13.53 8.39 -7.70
C ASN A 48 -13.90 9.49 -8.71
N ALA A 49 -13.38 10.69 -8.50
CA ALA A 49 -13.56 11.79 -9.43
C ALA A 49 -12.79 11.51 -10.73
N ASP A 50 -13.37 11.92 -11.85
CA ASP A 50 -12.66 11.90 -13.12
C ASP A 50 -11.42 12.79 -13.02
N TYR A 51 -10.25 12.23 -13.30
CA TYR A 51 -8.99 12.98 -13.42
C TYR A 51 -8.98 13.79 -14.72
N THR A 52 -8.33 14.96 -14.68
CA THR A 52 -8.11 15.78 -15.87
C THR A 52 -6.84 15.33 -16.61
N THR A 53 -6.92 15.26 -17.93
CA THR A 53 -5.77 14.90 -18.79
C THR A 53 -5.76 15.72 -20.06
N VAL A 54 -4.57 16.07 -20.53
CA VAL A 54 -4.35 16.68 -21.84
C VAL A 54 -3.88 15.62 -22.82
N ASN A 55 -4.80 15.07 -23.60
CA ASN A 55 -4.49 14.01 -24.54
C ASN A 55 -3.68 14.50 -25.76
N THR A 56 -2.91 13.60 -26.36
CA THR A 56 -2.04 13.92 -27.50
C THR A 56 -2.79 14.25 -28.80
N ASP A 57 -4.11 13.99 -28.86
CA ASP A 57 -4.98 14.36 -29.99
C ASP A 57 -5.67 15.72 -29.82
N GLU A 58 -5.49 16.40 -28.68
CA GLU A 58 -6.06 17.72 -28.39
C GLU A 58 -5.21 18.89 -28.89
N TRP A 59 -3.96 18.63 -29.26
CA TRP A 59 -2.99 19.64 -29.70
C TRP A 59 -2.12 19.13 -30.86
N ASP A 60 -1.41 20.02 -31.56
CA ASP A 60 -0.58 19.65 -32.71
C ASP A 60 0.85 20.23 -32.58
N THR A 61 1.86 19.37 -32.78
CA THR A 61 3.27 19.77 -32.88
C THR A 61 3.52 20.84 -33.96
N ALA A 62 2.70 20.89 -35.01
CA ALA A 62 2.80 21.88 -36.09
C ALA A 62 2.51 23.31 -35.62
N ASP A 63 1.75 23.47 -34.53
CA ASP A 63 1.44 24.76 -33.91
C ASP A 63 2.53 25.21 -32.92
N SER A 64 3.59 24.41 -32.74
CA SER A 64 4.62 24.70 -31.75
C SER A 64 5.43 25.96 -32.05
N ILE A 65 5.61 26.77 -31.00
CA ILE A 65 6.53 27.91 -30.98
C ILE A 65 7.88 27.39 -30.50
N ALA A 66 8.91 27.46 -31.36
CA ALA A 66 10.25 27.04 -30.99
C ALA A 66 10.88 28.00 -29.98
N VAL A 67 11.33 27.46 -28.84
CA VAL A 67 12.01 28.16 -27.75
C VAL A 67 13.40 27.54 -27.56
N ASP A 68 14.40 28.14 -28.18
CA ASP A 68 15.82 27.84 -27.91
C ASP A 68 16.15 28.34 -26.50
N LEU A 69 16.40 27.43 -25.56
CA LEU A 69 16.67 27.73 -24.16
C LEU A 69 17.91 28.61 -23.95
N ALA A 70 18.87 28.59 -24.89
CA ALA A 70 20.03 29.48 -24.86
C ALA A 70 19.73 30.90 -25.36
N LYS A 71 18.69 31.07 -26.19
CA LYS A 71 18.26 32.35 -26.78
C LYS A 71 16.73 32.43 -26.94
N PRO A 72 15.99 32.42 -25.83
CA PRO A 72 14.54 32.28 -25.87
C PRO A 72 13.86 33.48 -26.51
N ALA A 73 12.94 33.20 -27.43
CA ALA A 73 12.11 34.18 -28.11
C ALA A 73 10.85 33.50 -28.68
N GLY A 74 9.77 34.24 -28.84
CA GLY A 74 8.52 33.71 -29.40
C GLY A 74 7.30 34.50 -28.93
N THR A 75 6.16 34.29 -29.59
CA THR A 75 4.89 34.83 -29.10
C THR A 75 4.53 34.13 -27.79
N GLY A 76 4.10 34.89 -26.77
CA GLY A 76 3.79 34.33 -25.45
C GLY A 76 5.00 33.96 -24.61
N VAL A 77 6.23 34.27 -25.06
CA VAL A 77 7.47 34.02 -24.32
C VAL A 77 8.05 35.35 -23.82
N LYS A 78 8.27 35.47 -22.52
CA LYS A 78 8.93 36.61 -21.87
C LYS A 78 10.20 36.15 -21.17
N VAL A 79 11.26 36.94 -21.25
CA VAL A 79 12.56 36.59 -20.65
C VAL A 79 12.97 37.68 -19.67
N SER A 80 13.32 37.29 -18.45
CA SER A 80 13.82 38.19 -17.41
C SER A 80 14.98 37.52 -16.67
N GLY A 81 16.22 37.95 -16.96
CA GLY A 81 17.41 37.29 -16.42
C GLY A 81 17.51 35.85 -16.94
N SER A 82 17.58 34.89 -16.02
CA SER A 82 17.59 33.45 -16.30
C SER A 82 16.20 32.80 -16.25
N THR A 83 15.12 33.60 -16.14
CA THR A 83 13.75 33.09 -16.14
C THR A 83 13.10 33.29 -17.51
N ILE A 84 12.56 32.20 -18.07
CA ILE A 84 11.71 32.17 -19.25
C ILE A 84 10.27 31.99 -18.77
N THR A 85 9.38 32.91 -19.10
CA THR A 85 7.96 32.82 -18.72
C THR A 85 7.10 32.62 -19.96
N ILE A 86 6.30 31.56 -19.96
CA ILE A 86 5.20 31.31 -20.89
C ILE A 86 3.95 32.01 -20.36
N THR A 87 3.37 32.92 -21.13
CA THR A 87 2.32 33.84 -20.65
C THR A 87 0.97 33.67 -21.35
N ALA A 88 0.80 32.63 -22.16
CA ALA A 88 -0.41 32.42 -22.95
C ALA A 88 -0.61 30.93 -23.26
N ALA A 89 -1.85 30.55 -23.58
CA ALA A 89 -2.18 29.25 -24.13
C ALA A 89 -1.38 28.96 -25.40
N GLY A 90 -1.05 27.69 -25.61
CA GLY A 90 -0.40 27.22 -26.84
C GLY A 90 0.64 26.13 -26.62
N VAL A 91 1.28 25.74 -27.72
CA VAL A 91 2.30 24.69 -27.77
C VAL A 91 3.68 25.33 -27.89
N TYR A 92 4.61 24.96 -27.01
CA TYR A 92 5.95 25.53 -26.92
C TYR A 92 6.99 24.40 -26.97
N ARG A 93 7.89 24.42 -27.95
CA ARG A 93 8.95 23.41 -28.08
C ARG A 93 10.26 23.93 -27.52
N LEU A 94 10.69 23.36 -26.40
CA LEU A 94 11.88 23.75 -25.65
C LEU A 94 13.04 22.84 -26.06
N SER A 95 14.17 23.45 -26.42
CA SER A 95 15.39 22.72 -26.81
C SER A 95 16.64 23.44 -26.34
N GLY A 96 17.73 22.70 -26.11
CA GLY A 96 19.00 23.26 -25.64
C GLY A 96 19.11 23.29 -24.12
N SER A 97 19.99 24.14 -23.58
CA SER A 97 20.29 24.16 -22.15
C SER A 97 20.01 25.51 -21.49
N LEU A 98 19.49 25.49 -20.26
CA LEU A 98 19.24 26.66 -19.43
C LEU A 98 19.74 26.43 -17.99
N ALA A 99 20.54 27.37 -17.49
CA ALA A 99 20.82 27.52 -16.06
C ALA A 99 19.91 28.62 -15.52
N GLY A 100 18.71 28.24 -15.07
CA GLY A 100 17.59 29.12 -14.84
C GLY A 100 16.27 28.35 -14.72
N GLN A 101 15.16 29.07 -14.88
CA GLN A 101 13.82 28.55 -14.63
C GLN A 101 12.91 28.77 -15.84
N VAL A 102 12.03 27.81 -16.11
CA VAL A 102 10.87 27.97 -16.98
C VAL A 102 9.63 28.13 -16.10
N VAL A 103 8.88 29.20 -16.32
CA VAL A 103 7.64 29.50 -15.58
C VAL A 103 6.46 29.47 -16.54
N VAL A 104 5.36 28.85 -16.17
CA VAL A 104 4.07 29.01 -16.86
C VAL A 104 3.19 29.91 -16.00
N ALA A 105 2.81 31.06 -16.55
CA ALA A 105 1.93 32.04 -15.92
C ALA A 105 0.95 32.57 -16.98
N ALA A 106 0.08 31.66 -17.43
CA ALA A 106 -0.94 31.89 -18.45
C ALA A 106 -2.30 32.20 -17.78
N PRO A 107 -3.31 32.66 -18.55
CA PRO A 107 -4.68 32.78 -18.05
C PRO A 107 -5.21 31.47 -17.43
N ASP A 108 -6.11 31.57 -16.46
CA ASP A 108 -6.68 30.41 -15.76
C ASP A 108 -7.58 29.52 -16.65
N ASP A 109 -7.87 29.94 -17.89
CA ASP A 109 -8.59 29.16 -18.92
C ASP A 109 -7.66 28.67 -20.06
N ALA A 110 -6.34 28.70 -19.82
CA ALA A 110 -5.33 28.38 -20.81
C ALA A 110 -4.81 26.94 -20.69
N GLN A 111 -4.93 26.18 -21.77
CA GLN A 111 -4.15 24.96 -21.98
C GLN A 111 -2.75 25.31 -22.52
N VAL A 112 -1.69 24.81 -21.87
CA VAL A 112 -0.29 25.02 -22.25
C VAL A 112 0.43 23.69 -22.43
N VAL A 113 1.03 23.47 -23.60
CA VAL A 113 1.84 22.27 -23.87
C VAL A 113 3.32 22.65 -23.99
N LEU A 114 4.16 22.09 -23.14
CA LEU A 114 5.62 22.19 -23.20
C LEU A 114 6.17 20.91 -23.84
N ILE A 115 6.57 20.98 -25.11
CA ILE A 115 7.31 19.91 -25.76
C ILE A 115 8.78 20.01 -25.33
N LEU A 116 9.31 19.00 -24.64
CA LEU A 116 10.74 18.89 -24.34
C LEU A 116 11.41 18.10 -25.46
N ASP A 117 12.37 18.74 -26.13
CA ASP A 117 13.07 18.21 -27.30
C ASP A 117 14.58 18.44 -27.18
N GLY A 118 15.23 17.65 -26.33
CA GLY A 118 16.63 17.84 -25.98
C GLY A 118 16.82 19.02 -25.02
N ALA A 119 15.89 19.19 -24.07
CA ALA A 119 15.90 20.25 -23.08
C ALA A 119 16.66 19.82 -21.82
N VAL A 120 17.68 20.59 -21.44
CA VAL A 120 18.45 20.37 -20.20
C VAL A 120 18.42 21.63 -19.33
N ILE A 121 17.70 21.59 -18.22
CA ILE A 121 17.42 22.77 -17.42
C ILE A 121 17.88 22.55 -15.97
N THR A 122 18.62 23.49 -15.43
CA THR A 122 19.11 23.44 -14.04
C THR A 122 18.74 24.72 -13.32
N ASN A 123 18.19 24.63 -12.11
CA ASN A 123 17.91 25.79 -11.27
C ASN A 123 18.38 25.57 -9.83
N THR A 124 19.54 26.10 -9.46
CA THR A 124 20.06 25.93 -8.09
C THR A 124 19.35 26.79 -7.04
N GLY A 125 18.34 27.59 -7.43
CA GLY A 125 17.62 28.52 -6.56
C GLY A 125 16.15 28.18 -6.31
N GLY A 126 15.61 27.12 -6.90
CA GLY A 126 14.24 26.64 -6.71
C GLY A 126 13.83 25.67 -7.81
N SER A 127 12.52 25.54 -8.04
CA SER A 127 11.94 24.68 -9.08
C SER A 127 12.43 25.00 -10.48
N VAL A 128 12.53 24.00 -11.34
CA VAL A 128 13.04 24.12 -12.71
C VAL A 128 11.93 24.51 -13.68
N ILE A 129 10.83 23.77 -13.64
CA ILE A 129 9.57 24.11 -14.30
C ILE A 129 8.57 24.45 -13.20
N ASP A 130 8.06 25.67 -13.22
CA ASP A 130 7.14 26.22 -12.21
C ASP A 130 5.86 26.72 -12.90
N VAL A 131 4.80 25.93 -12.86
CA VAL A 131 3.48 26.33 -13.35
C VAL A 131 2.75 27.04 -12.22
N GLN A 132 2.62 28.35 -12.36
CA GLN A 132 1.97 29.23 -11.39
C GLN A 132 0.49 29.44 -11.70
N SER A 133 0.12 29.46 -12.99
CA SER A 133 -1.27 29.57 -13.45
C SER A 133 -1.45 29.07 -14.89
N ALA A 134 -2.49 28.27 -15.08
CA ALA A 134 -3.04 27.74 -16.33
C ALA A 134 -4.35 27.02 -15.97
N ASP A 135 -5.13 26.58 -16.96
CA ASP A 135 -6.20 25.61 -16.75
C ASP A 135 -5.55 24.22 -16.68
N ASP A 136 -4.91 23.82 -17.79
CA ASP A 136 -4.19 22.55 -17.93
C ASP A 136 -2.77 22.76 -18.46
N VAL A 137 -1.82 21.98 -17.96
CA VAL A 137 -0.47 21.92 -18.50
C VAL A 137 -0.09 20.50 -18.93
N ALA A 138 0.46 20.38 -20.12
CA ALA A 138 1.09 19.14 -20.57
C ALA A 138 2.60 19.32 -20.77
N ILE A 139 3.37 18.34 -20.35
CA ILE A 139 4.76 18.14 -20.75
C ILE A 139 4.78 16.97 -21.73
N HIS A 140 5.19 17.23 -22.97
CA HIS A 140 5.33 16.19 -23.98
C HIS A 140 6.80 15.94 -24.30
N LEU A 141 7.27 14.73 -24.07
CA LEU A 141 8.61 14.26 -24.38
C LEU A 141 8.66 13.91 -25.86
N ALA A 142 9.30 14.75 -26.67
CA ALA A 142 9.40 14.50 -28.10
C ALA A 142 10.07 13.14 -28.36
N ASP A 143 9.59 12.40 -29.36
CA ASP A 143 10.11 11.08 -29.70
C ASP A 143 11.64 11.06 -29.79
N ASP A 144 12.25 10.04 -29.16
CA ASP A 144 13.69 9.81 -29.09
C ASP A 144 14.52 10.96 -28.46
N SER A 145 13.86 12.00 -27.91
CA SER A 145 14.56 13.10 -27.24
C SER A 145 15.02 12.68 -25.85
N VAL A 146 16.13 13.26 -25.38
CA VAL A 146 16.66 13.07 -24.03
C VAL A 146 16.60 14.39 -23.30
N ASN A 147 15.82 14.44 -22.23
CA ASN A 147 15.55 15.66 -21.48
C ASN A 147 15.98 15.49 -20.03
N ALA A 148 16.40 16.57 -19.38
CA ALA A 148 16.78 16.52 -17.99
C ALA A 148 16.47 17.83 -17.25
N VAL A 149 16.00 17.70 -16.00
CA VAL A 149 15.77 18.82 -15.08
C VAL A 149 16.44 18.54 -13.73
N SER A 150 17.04 19.57 -13.12
CA SER A 150 17.61 19.46 -11.78
C SER A 150 17.47 20.77 -11.00
N ASP A 151 16.88 20.70 -9.82
CA ASP A 151 16.47 21.86 -9.02
C ASP A 151 17.48 22.25 -7.92
N ALA A 152 17.02 23.02 -6.93
CA ALA A 152 17.81 23.40 -5.78
C ALA A 152 17.97 22.25 -4.80
N ALA A 153 19.12 22.21 -4.12
CA ALA A 153 19.41 21.21 -3.07
C ALA A 153 18.53 21.34 -1.80
N SER A 154 17.74 22.39 -1.68
CA SER A 154 16.78 22.60 -0.58
C SER A 154 15.83 23.74 -0.92
N TYR A 155 14.64 23.71 -0.32
CA TYR A 155 13.65 24.79 -0.42
C TYR A 155 13.54 25.56 0.91
N ALA A 156 12.96 26.76 0.85
CA ALA A 156 12.52 27.45 2.06
C ALA A 156 11.27 26.73 2.61
N GLU A 157 11.09 26.74 3.94
CA GLU A 157 9.94 26.12 4.61
C GLU A 157 8.58 26.64 4.10
N ASP A 158 8.53 27.91 3.66
CA ASP A 158 7.34 28.57 3.13
C ASP A 158 7.32 28.65 1.59
N ALA A 159 8.20 27.91 0.92
CA ALA A 159 8.22 27.85 -0.54
C ALA A 159 6.91 27.26 -1.07
N THR A 160 6.25 27.99 -1.98
CA THR A 160 5.05 27.49 -2.66
C THR A 160 5.41 26.37 -3.63
N ALA A 161 6.39 26.62 -4.50
CA ALA A 161 6.94 25.63 -5.43
C ALA A 161 8.15 24.94 -4.79
N ASN A 162 7.99 23.65 -4.52
CA ASN A 162 8.93 22.81 -3.76
C ASN A 162 9.17 21.45 -4.45
N ALA A 163 9.23 21.44 -5.78
CA ALA A 163 9.55 20.26 -6.58
C ALA A 163 10.39 20.66 -7.80
N ALA A 164 11.12 19.73 -8.40
CA ALA A 164 11.87 20.05 -9.63
C ALA A 164 10.94 20.46 -10.77
N ILE A 165 9.82 19.75 -10.93
CA ILE A 165 8.68 20.17 -11.74
C ILE A 165 7.52 20.38 -10.79
N TYR A 166 7.05 21.62 -10.67
CA TYR A 166 5.94 21.97 -9.80
C TYR A 166 4.81 22.56 -10.63
N SER A 167 3.58 22.10 -10.38
CA SER A 167 2.38 22.64 -10.99
C SER A 167 1.31 23.01 -9.99
N ALA A 168 0.81 24.24 -10.10
CA ALA A 168 -0.39 24.71 -9.41
C ALA A 168 -1.69 24.39 -10.14
N ALA A 169 -1.62 23.67 -11.27
CA ALA A 169 -2.72 23.24 -12.12
C ALA A 169 -2.53 21.77 -12.49
N ASP A 170 -3.52 21.16 -13.14
CA ASP A 170 -3.43 19.79 -13.67
C ASP A 170 -2.21 19.62 -14.59
N LEU A 171 -1.49 18.52 -14.39
CA LEU A 171 -0.26 18.22 -15.12
C LEU A 171 -0.33 16.86 -15.80
N THR A 172 -0.20 16.85 -17.12
CA THR A 172 -0.07 15.61 -17.92
C THR A 172 1.34 15.46 -18.45
N ILE A 173 1.93 14.27 -18.37
CA ILE A 173 3.20 13.91 -19.03
C ILE A 173 2.94 12.84 -20.08
N SER A 174 3.49 13.00 -21.28
CA SER A 174 3.30 12.09 -22.40
C SER A 174 4.50 12.05 -23.34
N GLY A 175 4.47 11.18 -24.35
CA GLY A 175 5.41 11.15 -25.48
C GLY A 175 6.49 10.08 -25.35
N GLY A 176 7.16 9.76 -26.47
CA GLY A 176 8.10 8.64 -26.55
C GLY A 176 9.56 8.97 -26.20
N GLY A 177 9.84 10.20 -25.75
CA GLY A 177 11.19 10.60 -25.29
C GLY A 177 11.47 10.21 -23.84
N SER A 178 12.68 10.53 -23.37
CA SER A 178 13.09 10.34 -21.98
C SER A 178 13.18 11.64 -21.19
N LEU A 179 12.94 11.55 -19.88
CA LEU A 179 13.03 12.64 -18.92
C LEU A 179 13.72 12.17 -17.64
N THR A 180 14.89 12.73 -17.33
CA THR A 180 15.53 12.59 -16.03
C THR A 180 15.21 13.77 -15.13
N VAL A 181 14.66 13.52 -13.94
CA VAL A 181 14.29 14.53 -12.94
C VAL A 181 15.13 14.32 -11.68
N HIS A 182 15.84 15.36 -11.27
CA HIS A 182 16.50 15.42 -9.98
C HIS A 182 15.81 16.46 -9.08
N GLY A 183 14.92 15.99 -8.20
CA GLY A 183 14.32 16.73 -7.10
C GLY A 183 15.23 16.71 -5.88
N ASN A 184 16.33 17.48 -5.93
CA ASN A 184 17.38 17.41 -4.93
C ASN A 184 16.94 17.95 -3.57
N GLY A 185 16.01 18.90 -3.55
CA GLY A 185 15.62 19.62 -2.34
C GLY A 185 14.37 19.10 -1.67
N ASN A 186 13.47 18.46 -2.43
CA ASN A 186 12.19 17.94 -1.97
C ASN A 186 11.61 16.96 -3.02
N ASP A 187 10.36 17.14 -3.47
CA ASP A 187 9.68 16.25 -4.42
C ASP A 187 10.31 16.33 -5.83
N GLY A 188 10.14 15.26 -6.62
CA GLY A 188 10.54 15.23 -8.03
C GLY A 188 9.57 16.00 -8.92
N ILE A 189 8.37 15.45 -9.10
CA ILE A 189 7.29 16.04 -9.90
C ILE A 189 6.04 16.15 -9.05
N THR A 190 5.51 17.37 -8.93
CA THR A 190 4.33 17.66 -8.10
C THR A 190 3.28 18.42 -8.90
N SER A 191 2.05 17.93 -8.89
CA SER A 191 0.84 18.70 -9.19
C SER A 191 0.06 18.98 -7.90
N LYS A 192 -0.47 20.19 -7.79
CA LYS A 192 -1.39 20.60 -6.73
C LYS A 192 -2.82 20.12 -6.96
N ASP A 193 -3.10 19.58 -8.14
CA ASP A 193 -4.36 18.98 -8.53
C ASP A 193 -4.03 17.56 -9.07
N ASP A 194 -4.40 17.22 -10.31
CA ASP A 194 -4.12 15.92 -10.91
C ASP A 194 -2.72 15.86 -11.54
N LEU A 195 -2.07 14.70 -11.41
CA LEU A 195 -0.86 14.35 -12.15
C LEU A 195 -1.11 13.06 -12.94
N VAL A 196 -1.06 13.16 -14.28
CA VAL A 196 -1.30 12.03 -15.19
C VAL A 196 -0.05 11.72 -16.01
N ILE A 197 0.37 10.47 -16.01
CA ILE A 197 1.44 9.94 -16.86
C ILE A 197 0.83 9.05 -17.92
N LEU A 198 0.76 9.55 -19.16
CA LEU A 198 0.24 8.79 -20.30
C LEU A 198 1.31 7.86 -20.89
N ASP A 199 2.54 8.35 -21.05
CA ASP A 199 3.68 7.59 -21.59
C ASP A 199 5.01 8.32 -21.31
N GLY A 200 6.13 7.66 -21.60
CA GLY A 200 7.49 8.22 -21.51
C GLY A 200 8.49 7.30 -20.81
N ASP A 201 9.78 7.56 -21.01
CA ASP A 201 10.87 6.95 -20.23
C ASP A 201 11.33 7.93 -19.15
N ILE A 202 10.78 7.79 -17.94
CA ILE A 202 10.87 8.80 -16.88
C ILE A 202 11.69 8.23 -15.73
N THR A 203 12.82 8.88 -15.42
CA THR A 203 13.63 8.58 -14.24
C THR A 203 13.52 9.74 -13.26
N VAL A 204 13.13 9.47 -12.02
CA VAL A 204 13.05 10.48 -10.95
C VAL A 204 13.91 10.06 -9.77
N THR A 205 14.78 10.96 -9.32
CA THR A 205 15.42 10.87 -8.01
C THR A 205 15.02 12.09 -7.19
N ALA A 206 14.31 11.86 -6.09
CA ALA A 206 13.79 12.90 -5.21
C ALA A 206 14.31 12.73 -3.77
N ALA A 207 14.46 13.86 -3.07
CA ALA A 207 14.76 13.86 -1.64
C ALA A 207 13.54 13.42 -0.83
N ALA A 208 12.35 13.91 -1.20
CA ALA A 208 11.06 13.50 -0.66
C ALA A 208 10.34 12.61 -1.69
N ASP A 209 9.11 12.95 -2.07
CA ASP A 209 8.25 12.13 -2.93
C ASP A 209 8.75 12.15 -4.39
N ALA A 210 8.78 11.01 -5.07
CA ALA A 210 9.19 10.99 -6.47
C ALA A 210 8.11 11.62 -7.37
N LEU A 211 6.88 11.10 -7.32
CA LEU A 211 5.73 11.66 -8.02
C LEU A 211 4.60 11.98 -7.04
N ARG A 212 4.00 13.16 -7.22
CA ARG A 212 2.89 13.63 -6.41
C ARG A 212 1.80 14.28 -7.24
N GLY A 213 0.61 13.71 -7.20
CA GLY A 213 -0.61 14.36 -7.65
C GLY A 213 -1.54 14.53 -6.45
N LYS A 214 -1.83 15.77 -6.05
CA LYS A 214 -2.60 16.00 -4.82
C LYS A 214 -3.98 15.36 -4.92
N ASP A 215 -4.72 15.63 -5.98
CA ASP A 215 -6.12 15.20 -6.10
C ASP A 215 -6.23 13.82 -6.74
N SER A 216 -5.36 13.52 -7.70
CA SER A 216 -5.13 12.16 -8.17
C SER A 216 -3.73 12.02 -8.76
N LEU A 217 -3.21 10.79 -8.73
CA LEU A 217 -2.01 10.43 -9.47
C LEU A 217 -2.30 9.22 -10.34
N VAL A 218 -2.22 9.41 -11.66
CA VAL A 218 -2.62 8.40 -12.65
C VAL A 218 -1.45 8.00 -13.52
N VAL A 219 -1.25 6.70 -13.71
CA VAL A 219 -0.27 6.12 -14.64
C VAL A 219 -0.96 5.19 -15.62
N GLU A 220 -1.06 5.63 -16.87
CA GLU A 220 -1.63 4.85 -17.97
C GLU A 220 -0.57 4.08 -18.77
N GLY A 221 0.68 4.55 -18.75
CA GLY A 221 1.75 4.00 -19.58
C GLY A 221 3.14 4.50 -19.18
N GLY A 222 4.12 4.21 -20.05
CA GLY A 222 5.51 4.58 -19.84
C GLY A 222 6.36 3.54 -19.09
N THR A 223 7.65 3.86 -18.99
CA THR A 223 8.64 3.20 -18.11
C THR A 223 9.09 4.21 -17.07
N LEU A 224 8.84 3.94 -15.80
CA LEU A 224 9.07 4.85 -14.68
C LEU A 224 10.08 4.20 -13.72
N ASP A 225 11.22 4.85 -13.51
CA ASP A 225 12.22 4.48 -12.50
C ASP A 225 12.24 5.57 -11.42
N LEU A 226 11.68 5.27 -10.26
CA LEU A 226 11.34 6.23 -9.21
C LEU A 226 12.13 5.92 -7.94
N THR A 227 12.96 6.88 -7.53
CA THR A 227 13.69 6.83 -6.27
C THR A 227 13.30 8.01 -5.39
N ALA A 228 12.70 7.73 -4.24
CA ALA A 228 12.38 8.69 -3.19
C ALA A 228 13.26 8.39 -1.96
N THR A 229 14.00 9.39 -1.47
CA THR A 229 15.02 9.14 -0.42
C THR A 229 14.41 9.01 0.96
N THR A 230 13.46 9.88 1.31
CA THR A 230 12.78 9.88 2.62
C THR A 230 11.26 9.93 2.52
N GLY A 231 10.71 9.96 1.31
CA GLY A 231 9.27 9.97 1.09
C GLY A 231 8.86 8.84 0.17
N ASP A 232 7.74 9.06 -0.51
CA ASP A 232 7.04 8.00 -1.22
C ASP A 232 7.43 7.93 -2.70
N GLY A 233 7.31 6.73 -3.29
CA GLY A 233 7.44 6.59 -4.74
C GLY A 233 6.32 7.31 -5.48
N LEU A 234 5.08 6.95 -5.15
CA LEU A 234 3.85 7.54 -5.66
C LEU A 234 3.03 8.06 -4.49
N TYR A 235 2.70 9.35 -4.48
CA TYR A 235 1.94 9.95 -3.39
C TYR A 235 0.70 10.72 -3.88
N SER A 236 -0.45 10.45 -3.27
CA SER A 236 -1.64 11.28 -3.40
C SER A 236 -2.23 11.63 -2.04
N LYS A 237 -2.41 12.93 -1.81
CA LYS A 237 -2.79 13.46 -0.49
C LYS A 237 -4.29 13.73 -0.36
N GLY A 238 -4.98 13.93 -1.47
CA GLY A 238 -6.36 14.39 -1.52
C GLY A 238 -6.60 15.70 -0.79
N ASP A 239 -7.88 15.92 -0.45
CA ASP A 239 -8.29 16.99 0.42
C ASP A 239 -8.13 16.57 1.89
N GLN A 240 -7.40 17.39 2.63
CA GLN A 240 -7.15 17.16 4.05
C GLN A 240 -7.90 18.20 4.86
N SER A 241 -8.90 17.74 5.61
CA SER A 241 -9.62 18.57 6.57
C SER A 241 -9.77 17.85 7.91
N LYS A 242 -9.89 18.64 8.97
CA LYS A 242 -10.28 18.13 10.30
C LYS A 242 -11.78 17.90 10.41
N ASP A 243 -12.55 18.51 9.50
CA ASP A 243 -13.98 18.28 9.37
C ASP A 243 -14.19 17.39 8.16
N ALA A 244 -14.68 16.16 8.39
CA ALA A 244 -14.94 15.18 7.35
C ALA A 244 -15.86 15.71 6.24
N ALA A 245 -16.77 16.62 6.59
CA ALA A 245 -17.71 17.20 5.65
C ALA A 245 -17.03 18.10 4.60
N ASP A 246 -15.79 18.53 4.87
CA ASP A 246 -14.97 19.32 3.97
C ASP A 246 -13.95 18.45 3.20
N ILE A 247 -13.91 17.13 3.44
CA ILE A 247 -13.09 16.18 2.67
C ILE A 247 -13.87 15.75 1.43
N ASP A 248 -13.28 15.94 0.26
CA ASP A 248 -13.74 15.29 -0.96
C ASP A 248 -13.09 13.92 -1.09
N TRP A 249 -13.84 12.88 -0.69
CA TRP A 249 -13.40 11.48 -0.72
C TRP A 249 -13.24 10.92 -2.13
N THR A 250 -13.67 11.65 -3.15
CA THR A 250 -13.48 11.25 -4.55
C THR A 250 -12.10 11.64 -5.09
N ARG A 251 -11.26 12.25 -4.24
CA ARG A 251 -9.89 12.69 -4.50
C ARG A 251 -8.92 12.02 -3.53
N GLY A 252 -7.63 12.13 -3.80
CA GLY A 252 -6.55 11.52 -3.01
C GLY A 252 -6.23 10.09 -3.42
N TYR A 253 -6.64 9.68 -4.62
CA TYR A 253 -6.46 8.32 -5.11
C TYR A 253 -5.25 8.20 -6.04
N ILE A 254 -4.70 6.99 -6.12
CA ILE A 254 -3.67 6.61 -7.09
C ILE A 254 -4.27 5.54 -8.01
N TYR A 255 -4.14 5.73 -9.32
CA TYR A 255 -4.65 4.81 -10.32
C TYR A 255 -3.56 4.38 -11.32
N VAL A 256 -3.29 3.08 -11.38
CA VAL A 256 -2.35 2.48 -12.35
C VAL A 256 -3.11 1.57 -13.31
N SER A 257 -3.23 1.97 -14.56
CA SER A 257 -3.85 1.19 -15.63
C SER A 257 -2.84 0.54 -16.58
N GLY A 258 -1.60 1.02 -16.57
CA GLY A 258 -0.52 0.48 -17.41
C GLY A 258 0.88 0.93 -17.00
N GLY A 259 1.84 0.71 -17.90
CA GLY A 259 3.25 1.07 -17.69
C GLY A 259 4.09 -0.02 -17.02
N THR A 260 5.40 0.25 -16.93
CA THR A 260 6.37 -0.48 -16.10
C THR A 260 6.92 0.50 -15.08
N ILE A 261 6.68 0.24 -13.80
CA ILE A 261 6.95 1.16 -12.69
C ILE A 261 7.87 0.44 -11.71
N ASP A 262 9.08 0.95 -11.54
CA ASP A 262 10.07 0.49 -10.57
C ASP A 262 10.24 1.57 -9.49
N ILE A 263 9.99 1.22 -8.23
CA ILE A 263 9.99 2.14 -7.10
C ILE A 263 10.99 1.68 -6.04
N THR A 264 11.85 2.60 -5.61
CA THR A 264 12.58 2.53 -4.35
C THR A 264 12.21 3.72 -3.47
N ALA A 265 11.58 3.47 -2.33
CA ALA A 265 11.07 4.51 -1.44
C ALA A 265 11.71 4.44 -0.05
N GLY A 266 11.89 5.63 0.53
CA GLY A 266 12.39 5.81 1.90
C GLY A 266 11.29 5.77 2.95
N ASP A 267 10.03 5.85 2.51
CA ASP A 267 8.81 5.67 3.29
C ASP A 267 7.96 4.60 2.57
N ASP A 268 6.80 4.96 2.00
CA ASP A 268 5.91 4.03 1.30
C ASP A 268 6.24 3.93 -0.19
N GLY A 269 6.03 2.75 -0.77
CA GLY A 269 6.14 2.58 -2.22
C GLY A 269 5.08 3.39 -2.96
N ILE A 270 3.82 3.16 -2.59
CA ILE A 270 2.63 3.82 -3.12
C ILE A 270 1.75 4.17 -1.94
N GLN A 271 1.41 5.45 -1.78
CA GLN A 271 0.59 5.93 -0.67
C GLN A 271 -0.50 6.88 -1.15
N ALA A 272 -1.74 6.42 -1.04
CA ALA A 272 -2.94 7.17 -1.37
C ALA A 272 -3.74 7.49 -0.10
N PHE A 273 -4.19 8.73 0.02
CA PHE A 273 -5.06 9.12 1.12
C PHE A 273 -6.42 8.42 1.08
N THR A 274 -6.93 8.05 -0.08
CA THR A 274 -8.18 7.28 -0.20
C THR A 274 -7.90 5.90 -0.76
N ASP A 275 -7.77 5.80 -2.07
CA ASP A 275 -7.75 4.53 -2.78
C ASP A 275 -6.47 4.36 -3.60
N THR A 276 -5.85 3.20 -3.49
CA THR A 276 -4.86 2.75 -4.47
C THR A 276 -5.47 1.67 -5.35
N VAL A 277 -5.59 1.97 -6.65
CA VAL A 277 -6.18 1.06 -7.65
C VAL A 277 -5.12 0.67 -8.68
N ILE A 278 -4.84 -0.62 -8.80
CA ILE A 278 -3.92 -1.19 -9.80
C ILE A 278 -4.71 -2.13 -10.71
N ALA A 279 -5.07 -1.62 -11.89
CA ALA A 279 -5.86 -2.33 -12.89
C ALA A 279 -5.02 -2.92 -14.04
N GLY A 280 -3.72 -2.59 -14.11
CA GLY A 280 -2.81 -3.07 -15.14
C GLY A 280 -1.34 -2.74 -14.84
N GLY A 281 -0.48 -2.91 -15.85
CA GLY A 281 0.94 -2.60 -15.76
C GLY A 281 1.79 -3.61 -14.98
N THR A 282 3.09 -3.32 -14.90
CA THR A 282 4.05 -4.01 -14.02
C THR A 282 4.53 -3.04 -12.97
N VAL A 283 4.32 -3.35 -11.69
CA VAL A 283 4.67 -2.50 -10.55
C VAL A 283 5.62 -3.26 -9.64
N ASN A 284 6.85 -2.77 -9.48
CA ASN A 284 7.85 -3.33 -8.58
C ASN A 284 8.19 -2.29 -7.51
N VAL A 285 8.10 -2.70 -6.24
CA VAL A 285 8.31 -1.82 -5.09
C VAL A 285 9.38 -2.38 -4.17
N ALA A 286 10.26 -1.52 -3.69
CA ALA A 286 11.07 -1.69 -2.49
C ALA A 286 10.88 -0.48 -1.59
N ALA A 287 10.18 -0.66 -0.47
CA ALA A 287 9.84 0.41 0.47
C ALA A 287 10.57 0.23 1.82
N ALA A 288 10.58 1.29 2.62
CA ALA A 288 11.07 1.24 3.99
C ALA A 288 9.94 0.97 4.97
N ASP A 289 8.77 1.60 4.75
CA ASP A 289 7.52 1.32 5.45
C ASP A 289 6.62 0.49 4.53
N ASP A 290 5.47 0.96 4.05
CA ASP A 290 4.51 0.11 3.37
C ASP A 290 4.80 -0.07 1.89
N GLY A 291 4.55 -1.28 1.38
CA GLY A 291 4.72 -1.56 -0.04
C GLY A 291 3.68 -0.79 -0.87
N ILE A 292 2.40 -1.01 -0.58
CA ILE A 292 1.27 -0.40 -1.27
C ILE A 292 0.20 -0.09 -0.24
N LYS A 293 -0.19 1.18 -0.17
CA LYS A 293 -1.16 1.66 0.81
C LYS A 293 -2.23 2.52 0.17
N GLY A 294 -3.44 2.34 0.67
CA GLY A 294 -4.53 3.29 0.52
C GLY A 294 -5.27 3.31 1.85
N GLU A 295 -5.42 4.47 2.49
CA GLU A 295 -6.03 4.52 3.84
C GLU A 295 -7.43 3.88 3.85
N ALA A 296 -8.20 4.05 2.76
CA ALA A 296 -9.51 3.43 2.60
C ALA A 296 -9.43 2.09 1.87
N ILE A 297 -8.92 2.07 0.64
CA ILE A 297 -8.99 0.89 -0.23
C ILE A 297 -7.67 0.64 -0.95
N VAL A 298 -7.24 -0.63 -0.98
CA VAL A 298 -6.34 -1.14 -2.02
C VAL A 298 -7.13 -2.11 -2.90
N SER A 299 -7.21 -1.81 -4.21
CA SER A 299 -7.87 -2.66 -5.20
C SER A 299 -6.93 -3.07 -6.32
N ILE A 300 -6.69 -4.37 -6.47
CA ILE A 300 -5.82 -4.93 -7.53
C ILE A 300 -6.63 -5.91 -8.37
N GLY A 301 -6.65 -5.70 -9.69
CA GLY A 301 -7.46 -6.52 -10.57
C GLY A 301 -7.45 -6.07 -12.02
N VAL A 302 -8.55 -6.32 -12.72
CA VAL A 302 -8.80 -5.83 -14.08
C VAL A 302 -10.11 -5.05 -14.10
N LEU A 303 -10.22 -4.09 -15.00
CA LEU A 303 -11.51 -3.45 -15.27
C LEU A 303 -12.44 -4.41 -16.02
N ASP A 304 -13.74 -4.33 -15.75
CA ASP A 304 -14.79 -5.14 -16.41
C ASP A 304 -14.83 -4.92 -17.93
N ASP A 305 -14.48 -3.71 -18.38
CA ASP A 305 -14.43 -3.31 -19.78
C ASP A 305 -13.00 -3.29 -20.35
N ALA A 306 -12.03 -3.86 -19.61
CA ALA A 306 -10.67 -3.99 -20.09
C ALA A 306 -10.65 -4.64 -21.49
N GLU A 307 -9.88 -4.04 -22.39
CA GLU A 307 -9.68 -4.58 -23.73
C GLU A 307 -9.20 -6.03 -23.63
N ALA A 308 -9.63 -6.90 -24.55
CA ALA A 308 -9.40 -8.34 -24.47
C ALA A 308 -7.90 -8.77 -24.51
N ASP A 309 -6.99 -7.82 -24.74
CA ASP A 309 -5.52 -8.00 -24.75
C ASP A 309 -4.81 -7.16 -23.66
N ALA A 310 -5.56 -6.51 -22.77
CA ALA A 310 -4.98 -5.83 -21.62
C ALA A 310 -4.29 -6.88 -20.72
N SER A 311 -3.02 -6.66 -20.41
CA SER A 311 -2.29 -7.54 -19.50
C SER A 311 -2.81 -7.34 -18.08
N GLU A 312 -3.17 -8.44 -17.41
CA GLU A 312 -3.43 -8.43 -15.98
C GLU A 312 -2.26 -7.78 -15.21
N PRO A 313 -2.53 -7.07 -14.10
CA PRO A 313 -1.46 -6.40 -13.34
C PRO A 313 -0.46 -7.42 -12.79
N ALA A 314 0.82 -7.05 -12.85
CA ALA A 314 1.91 -7.78 -12.23
C ALA A 314 2.54 -6.92 -11.12
N VAL A 315 2.30 -7.26 -9.87
CA VAL A 315 2.72 -6.49 -8.69
C VAL A 315 3.75 -7.29 -7.89
N THR A 316 4.90 -6.67 -7.62
CA THR A 316 5.94 -7.24 -6.77
C THR A 316 6.36 -6.24 -5.70
N VAL A 317 5.97 -6.46 -4.46
CA VAL A 317 6.59 -5.83 -3.28
C VAL A 317 7.75 -6.72 -2.84
N SER A 318 8.96 -6.24 -3.08
CA SER A 318 10.20 -6.99 -2.83
C SER A 318 10.73 -6.84 -1.39
N LYS A 319 10.35 -5.74 -0.73
CA LYS A 319 10.68 -5.38 0.65
C LYS A 319 9.73 -4.28 1.11
N SER A 320 9.24 -4.39 2.33
CA SER A 320 8.48 -3.37 3.06
C SER A 320 8.39 -3.77 4.55
N ASN A 321 7.91 -2.86 5.40
CA ASN A 321 7.41 -3.16 6.74
C ASN A 321 6.13 -3.99 6.63
N GLU A 322 5.03 -3.39 6.17
CA GLU A 322 3.85 -4.12 5.73
C GLU A 322 3.78 -4.21 4.20
N GLY A 323 3.24 -5.30 3.68
CA GLY A 323 3.23 -5.55 2.25
C GLY A 323 2.20 -4.72 1.50
N ILE A 324 0.93 -4.89 1.87
CA ILE A 324 -0.21 -4.13 1.35
C ILE A 324 -1.10 -3.78 2.53
N GLU A 325 -1.45 -2.52 2.69
CA GLU A 325 -2.27 -2.03 3.82
C GLU A 325 -3.45 -1.17 3.33
N ALA A 326 -4.63 -1.39 3.91
CA ALA A 326 -5.81 -0.53 3.79
C ALA A 326 -6.87 -0.92 4.81
N ALA A 327 -7.89 -0.07 5.04
CA ALA A 327 -9.11 -0.52 5.72
C ALA A 327 -9.85 -1.63 4.95
N SER A 328 -9.73 -1.64 3.62
CA SER A 328 -10.32 -2.67 2.77
C SER A 328 -9.38 -3.06 1.62
N ILE A 329 -9.05 -4.34 1.52
CA ILE A 329 -8.18 -4.87 0.47
C ILE A 329 -8.98 -5.79 -0.45
N GLY A 330 -8.95 -5.51 -1.76
CA GLY A 330 -9.61 -6.30 -2.79
C GLY A 330 -8.64 -6.78 -3.87
N ILE A 331 -8.53 -8.10 -4.06
CA ILE A 331 -7.72 -8.73 -5.11
C ILE A 331 -8.61 -9.58 -6.00
N SER A 332 -8.87 -9.11 -7.23
CA SER A 332 -9.76 -9.80 -8.18
C SER A 332 -9.03 -10.49 -9.34
N ALA A 333 -7.82 -10.06 -9.68
CA ALA A 333 -6.99 -10.65 -10.73
C ALA A 333 -5.50 -10.27 -10.55
N GLY A 334 -4.63 -10.75 -11.43
CA GLY A 334 -3.21 -10.36 -11.47
C GLY A 334 -2.24 -11.38 -10.88
N LYS A 335 -0.95 -11.03 -10.94
CA LYS A 335 0.15 -11.77 -10.29
C LYS A 335 0.74 -10.88 -9.20
N ILE A 336 0.47 -11.23 -7.95
CA ILE A 336 0.86 -10.45 -6.79
C ILE A 336 1.89 -11.24 -6.00
N LYS A 337 3.06 -10.64 -5.78
CA LYS A 337 4.11 -11.19 -4.92
C LYS A 337 4.50 -10.16 -3.89
N VAL A 338 4.46 -10.54 -2.61
CA VAL A 338 4.73 -9.65 -1.49
C VAL A 338 5.79 -10.24 -0.58
N THR A 339 6.72 -9.40 -0.11
CA THR A 339 7.70 -9.72 0.91
C THR A 339 7.77 -8.58 1.90
N ALA A 340 7.39 -8.86 3.15
CA ALA A 340 7.23 -7.89 4.23
C ALA A 340 7.98 -8.35 5.49
N SER A 341 8.48 -7.40 6.28
CA SER A 341 9.14 -7.69 7.57
C SER A 341 8.19 -7.74 8.76
N ASP A 342 6.96 -7.26 8.57
CA ASP A 342 5.83 -7.48 9.44
C ASP A 342 4.74 -8.18 8.61
N ASP A 343 3.55 -7.59 8.49
CA ASP A 343 2.40 -8.24 7.86
C ASP A 343 2.46 -8.23 6.34
N GLY A 344 2.02 -9.33 5.74
CA GLY A 344 2.02 -9.48 4.29
C GLY A 344 0.91 -8.70 3.62
N MET A 345 -0.31 -8.83 4.11
CA MET A 345 -1.44 -7.99 3.73
C MET A 345 -2.20 -7.67 5.02
N ASN A 346 -2.39 -6.40 5.31
CA ASN A 346 -2.97 -5.92 6.55
C ASN A 346 -4.24 -5.12 6.27
N ALA A 347 -5.40 -5.71 6.55
CA ALA A 347 -6.67 -5.00 6.50
C ALA A 347 -6.98 -4.40 7.89
N SER A 348 -6.57 -3.14 8.11
CA SER A 348 -6.64 -2.42 9.39
C SER A 348 -6.97 -0.92 9.23
N GLY A 349 -7.09 -0.18 10.33
CA GLY A 349 -7.26 1.29 10.29
C GLY A 349 -8.69 1.79 10.08
N MET A 350 -9.71 0.93 10.06
CA MET A 350 -11.10 1.36 9.85
C MET A 350 -11.58 2.29 10.97
N ALA A 351 -11.10 2.12 12.20
CA ALA A 351 -11.46 3.01 13.31
C ALA A 351 -10.98 4.45 13.07
N ASP A 352 -9.74 4.61 12.60
CA ASP A 352 -9.17 5.91 12.26
C ASP A 352 -9.86 6.54 11.05
N LEU A 353 -10.16 5.72 10.04
CA LEU A 353 -10.94 6.15 8.88
C LEU A 353 -12.37 6.56 9.26
N GLN A 354 -13.03 5.80 10.13
CA GLN A 354 -14.37 6.15 10.63
C GLN A 354 -14.35 7.42 11.47
N ALA A 355 -13.35 7.62 12.32
CA ALA A 355 -13.17 8.86 13.07
C ALA A 355 -12.97 10.04 12.12
N LEU A 356 -12.13 9.87 11.11
CA LEU A 356 -11.87 10.86 10.07
C LEU A 356 -13.13 11.18 9.25
N MET A 357 -13.96 10.18 8.92
CA MET A 357 -15.26 10.34 8.24
C MET A 357 -16.35 10.93 9.15
N ALA A 358 -16.26 10.74 10.47
CA ALA A 358 -17.18 11.31 11.45
C ALA A 358 -16.84 12.78 11.80
N GLY A 359 -15.70 13.29 11.34
CA GLY A 359 -15.21 14.63 11.68
C GLY A 359 -14.70 14.70 13.12
N GLU A 360 -14.41 13.55 13.72
CA GLU A 360 -13.79 13.43 15.02
C GLU A 360 -12.28 13.43 14.81
N SER A 361 -11.56 14.37 15.43
CA SER A 361 -10.11 14.39 15.25
C SER A 361 -9.49 13.14 15.91
N ALA A 362 -8.48 12.54 15.29
CA ALA A 362 -7.66 11.50 15.90
C ALA A 362 -7.05 11.93 17.27
N ALA A 363 -7.01 13.22 17.57
CA ALA A 363 -6.59 13.76 18.86
C ALA A 363 -7.70 13.75 19.95
N ASP A 364 -8.98 13.67 19.58
CA ASP A 364 -10.11 13.62 20.53
C ASP A 364 -10.38 12.18 21.01
N ALA A 365 -10.08 11.18 20.16
CA ALA A 365 -10.03 9.77 20.55
C ALA A 365 -8.95 9.50 21.62
N ALA A 366 -7.84 10.25 21.58
CA ALA A 366 -6.77 10.18 22.57
C ALA A 366 -7.08 10.94 23.88
N GLU A 367 -7.95 11.96 23.87
CA GLU A 367 -8.33 12.74 25.07
C GLU A 367 -9.57 12.18 25.80
N ALA A 368 -10.41 11.35 25.18
CA ALA A 368 -11.54 10.67 25.83
C ALA A 368 -11.12 9.58 26.85
N GLU A 369 -9.89 9.06 26.77
CA GLU A 369 -9.28 8.18 27.77
C GLU A 369 -8.76 8.96 29.01
N ALA A 370 -8.75 10.30 28.98
CA ALA A 370 -8.12 11.12 30.02
C ALA A 370 -9.09 11.83 30.99
N GLU A 371 -10.42 11.82 30.78
CA GLU A 371 -11.34 12.70 31.52
C GLU A 371 -12.33 12.02 32.50
N THR A 372 -11.97 10.91 33.13
CA THR A 372 -12.69 10.43 34.34
C THR A 372 -11.81 10.25 35.58
N ALA A 373 -11.21 11.33 36.09
CA ALA A 373 -10.94 11.50 37.53
C ALA A 373 -10.60 12.96 37.88
N PRO A 374 -11.00 13.46 39.07
CA PRO A 374 -11.12 14.89 39.36
C PRO A 374 -9.78 15.57 39.70
N ALA A 375 -9.69 16.84 39.32
CA ALA A 375 -8.57 17.73 39.63
C ALA A 375 -8.37 17.99 41.14
N THR A 376 -7.12 17.87 41.60
CA THR A 376 -6.59 18.70 42.71
C THR A 376 -5.07 18.88 42.57
N GLU A 377 -4.64 20.14 42.59
CA GLU A 377 -3.25 20.62 42.60
C GLU A 377 -2.49 20.21 43.88
N THR A 378 -1.15 20.09 43.80
CA THR A 378 -0.09 20.77 44.63
C THR A 378 1.17 19.89 44.81
N GLU A 379 2.32 20.56 44.86
CA GLU A 379 3.73 20.12 44.92
C GLU A 379 4.20 19.28 46.14
N ALA A 380 5.35 18.62 45.94
CA ALA A 380 6.48 18.36 46.87
C ALA A 380 6.57 17.10 47.78
N GLU A 381 7.73 16.44 47.65
CA GLU A 381 8.60 15.70 48.60
C GLU A 381 8.17 14.40 49.36
N ALA A 382 8.97 13.35 49.09
CA ALA A 382 9.60 12.34 49.99
C ALA A 382 8.78 11.41 50.93
N LYS A 383 8.99 10.10 50.68
CA LYS A 383 8.98 8.91 51.58
C LYS A 383 7.77 8.69 52.51
N THR A 384 7.12 7.51 52.44
CA THR A 384 7.32 6.31 53.30
C THR A 384 6.23 5.27 52.98
N GLU A 385 6.58 3.99 53.06
CA GLU A 385 5.74 2.80 52.90
C GLU A 385 4.41 2.82 53.68
N THR A 386 3.34 2.30 53.07
CA THR A 386 2.42 1.29 53.65
C THR A 386 1.37 0.88 52.60
N ALA A 387 1.37 -0.39 52.19
CA ALA A 387 0.27 -1.00 51.46
C ALA A 387 -0.98 -1.10 52.35
N PRO A 388 -2.19 -1.05 51.77
CA PRO A 388 -2.86 -2.32 51.55
C PRO A 388 -3.45 -2.48 50.13
N GLU A 389 -3.50 -3.75 49.76
CA GLU A 389 -4.01 -4.36 48.53
C GLU A 389 -5.41 -3.87 48.11
N THR A 390 -5.54 -3.49 46.83
CA THR A 390 -6.62 -3.94 45.93
C THR A 390 -6.13 -3.75 44.49
N ALA A 391 -5.76 -4.83 43.81
CA ALA A 391 -5.43 -4.81 42.39
C ALA A 391 -6.73 -4.80 41.56
N PRO A 392 -6.90 -3.90 40.58
CA PRO A 392 -7.76 -4.17 39.44
C PRO A 392 -6.99 -5.10 38.50
N GLY A 393 -7.52 -6.29 38.26
CA GLY A 393 -6.95 -7.25 37.32
C GLY A 393 -6.95 -6.69 35.90
N GLY A 394 -5.86 -6.93 35.17
CA GLY A 394 -5.77 -6.68 33.74
C GLY A 394 -6.80 -7.53 33.00
N GLY A 395 -7.67 -6.87 32.23
CA GLY A 395 -8.52 -7.51 31.26
C GLY A 395 -7.73 -7.75 29.99
N GLY A 396 -7.68 -8.99 29.52
CA GLY A 396 -7.41 -9.25 28.10
C GLY A 396 -8.59 -8.71 27.30
N GLY A 397 -8.32 -7.83 26.34
CA GLY A 397 -9.33 -7.44 25.36
C GLY A 397 -9.70 -8.65 24.50
N GLU A 398 -10.98 -8.81 24.22
CA GLU A 398 -11.42 -9.70 23.14
C GLU A 398 -10.97 -9.06 21.81
N PHE A 399 -10.41 -9.85 20.89
CA PHE A 399 -10.23 -9.42 19.50
C PHE A 399 -11.62 -9.13 18.93
N GLN A 400 -11.88 -7.88 18.57
CA GLN A 400 -13.17 -7.43 18.07
C GLN A 400 -13.09 -7.29 16.56
N ASP A 401 -14.09 -7.81 15.86
CA ASP A 401 -14.34 -7.51 14.45
C ASP A 401 -14.69 -6.02 14.32
N SER A 402 -13.77 -5.23 13.75
CA SER A 402 -13.93 -3.79 13.50
C SER A 402 -14.47 -3.45 12.11
N GLY A 403 -14.78 -4.47 11.30
CA GLY A 403 -15.46 -4.33 10.01
C GLY A 403 -14.55 -4.16 8.79
N GLU A 404 -13.23 -4.24 8.95
CA GLU A 404 -12.26 -4.33 7.85
C GLU A 404 -12.50 -5.58 7.00
N VAL A 405 -12.05 -5.54 5.74
CA VAL A 405 -12.22 -6.67 4.82
C VAL A 405 -10.97 -6.92 3.98
N LEU A 406 -10.58 -8.19 3.89
CA LEU A 406 -9.59 -8.67 2.94
C LEU A 406 -10.26 -9.69 2.00
N ASN A 407 -10.46 -9.32 0.75
CA ASN A 407 -11.15 -10.12 -0.25
C ASN A 407 -10.22 -10.54 -1.39
N ILE A 408 -10.06 -11.86 -1.59
CA ILE A 408 -9.34 -12.43 -2.73
C ILE A 408 -10.30 -13.27 -3.58
N SER A 409 -10.74 -12.72 -4.70
CA SER A 409 -11.65 -13.41 -5.64
C SER A 409 -10.94 -14.01 -6.84
N GLY A 410 -9.68 -13.65 -7.09
CA GLY A 410 -8.91 -14.18 -8.21
C GLY A 410 -7.41 -13.91 -8.16
N GLY A 411 -6.75 -14.08 -9.31
CA GLY A 411 -5.31 -13.88 -9.45
C GLY A 411 -4.43 -14.99 -8.86
N LYS A 412 -3.13 -14.74 -8.89
CA LYS A 412 -2.09 -15.55 -8.24
C LYS A 412 -1.39 -14.70 -7.20
N VAL A 413 -1.71 -14.94 -5.93
CA VAL A 413 -1.19 -14.21 -4.78
C VAL A 413 -0.13 -15.05 -4.08
N THR A 414 1.04 -14.47 -3.83
CA THR A 414 2.11 -15.09 -3.06
C THR A 414 2.64 -14.11 -2.03
N VAL A 415 2.50 -14.44 -0.76
CA VAL A 415 2.90 -13.59 0.36
C VAL A 415 4.02 -14.27 1.14
N ASN A 416 5.03 -13.51 1.53
CA ASN A 416 6.13 -13.95 2.39
C ASN A 416 6.35 -12.90 3.49
N ALA A 417 5.77 -13.14 4.67
CA ALA A 417 5.68 -12.17 5.76
C ALA A 417 6.39 -12.69 7.01
N GLU A 418 7.11 -11.83 7.72
CA GLU A 418 7.71 -12.19 9.02
C GLU A 418 6.78 -11.90 10.22
N GLY A 419 5.75 -11.08 10.01
CA GLY A 419 4.53 -10.99 10.80
C GLY A 419 3.42 -11.88 10.22
N ASP A 420 2.17 -11.46 10.35
CA ASP A 420 1.00 -12.18 9.85
C ASP A 420 0.99 -12.26 8.32
N GLY A 421 0.59 -13.41 7.80
CA GLY A 421 0.57 -13.63 6.37
C GLY A 421 -0.51 -12.80 5.66
N LEU A 422 -1.76 -13.17 5.92
CA LEU A 422 -2.93 -12.36 5.60
C LEU A 422 -3.57 -11.99 6.93
N ASP A 423 -3.67 -10.71 7.23
CA ASP A 423 -4.26 -10.19 8.46
C ASP A 423 -5.48 -9.32 8.15
N SER A 424 -6.51 -9.45 8.98
CA SER A 424 -7.67 -8.58 8.95
C SER A 424 -8.23 -8.38 10.34
N ASN A 425 -8.36 -7.11 10.72
CA ASN A 425 -9.09 -6.74 11.92
C ASN A 425 -10.62 -6.91 11.80
N GLY A 426 -11.10 -7.31 10.62
CA GLY A 426 -12.45 -7.80 10.39
C GLY A 426 -12.43 -9.16 9.69
N SER A 427 -12.97 -9.25 8.48
CA SER A 427 -13.16 -10.53 7.77
C SER A 427 -12.14 -10.79 6.66
N LEU A 428 -11.82 -12.07 6.47
CA LEU A 428 -10.98 -12.58 5.38
C LEU A 428 -11.81 -13.49 4.47
N THR A 429 -11.96 -13.15 3.18
CA THR A 429 -12.74 -13.93 2.23
C THR A 429 -11.93 -14.32 1.00
N ILE A 430 -11.86 -15.62 0.67
CA ILE A 430 -11.21 -16.15 -0.52
C ILE A 430 -12.21 -16.95 -1.35
N THR A 431 -12.53 -16.48 -2.57
CA THR A 431 -13.54 -17.11 -3.46
C THR A 431 -12.93 -17.66 -4.76
N GLY A 432 -11.67 -17.38 -5.05
CA GLY A 432 -11.02 -17.83 -6.27
C GLY A 432 -9.52 -17.64 -6.31
N GLY A 433 -8.92 -17.86 -7.48
CA GLY A 433 -7.49 -17.71 -7.68
C GLY A 433 -6.62 -18.78 -7.03
N THR A 434 -5.33 -18.47 -6.88
CA THR A 434 -4.36 -19.26 -6.10
C THR A 434 -3.64 -18.36 -5.13
N THR A 435 -3.77 -18.65 -3.85
CA THR A 435 -3.14 -17.91 -2.75
C THR A 435 -2.12 -18.81 -2.08
N THR A 436 -0.90 -18.33 -1.92
CA THR A 436 0.17 -19.02 -1.22
C THR A 436 0.80 -18.09 -0.20
N VAL A 437 0.71 -18.44 1.07
CA VAL A 437 1.17 -17.63 2.19
C VAL A 437 2.30 -18.35 2.91
N TYR A 438 3.49 -17.77 2.85
CA TYR A 438 4.63 -18.15 3.68
C TYR A 438 4.65 -17.24 4.89
N GLY A 439 3.86 -17.62 5.90
CA GLY A 439 3.72 -16.91 7.16
C GLY A 439 4.98 -17.02 8.04
N PRO A 440 4.89 -16.53 9.28
CA PRO A 440 6.02 -16.30 10.15
C PRO A 440 6.63 -17.62 10.64
N THR A 441 7.88 -17.56 11.08
CA THR A 441 8.58 -18.74 11.66
C THR A 441 8.54 -18.76 13.18
N ARG A 442 7.99 -17.72 13.81
CA ARG A 442 7.93 -17.52 15.26
C ARG A 442 6.47 -17.35 15.68
N GLY A 443 6.12 -17.91 16.84
CA GLY A 443 4.82 -17.70 17.45
C GLY A 443 4.59 -16.24 17.83
N GLY A 444 3.33 -15.85 17.91
CA GLY A 444 2.90 -14.45 18.03
C GLY A 444 1.90 -14.07 16.94
N ASN A 445 2.14 -14.62 15.75
CA ASN A 445 1.47 -14.33 14.49
C ASN A 445 1.15 -15.67 13.76
N GLY A 446 0.21 -15.66 12.84
CA GLY A 446 -0.26 -16.77 12.00
C GLY A 446 0.01 -16.57 10.50
N SER A 447 -0.23 -17.62 9.71
CA SER A 447 -0.18 -17.48 8.24
C SER A 447 -1.50 -16.93 7.68
N LEU A 448 -2.60 -17.17 8.39
CA LEU A 448 -3.90 -16.55 8.17
C LEU A 448 -4.38 -16.03 9.52
N ASP A 449 -4.78 -14.77 9.58
CA ASP A 449 -5.36 -14.15 10.76
C ASP A 449 -6.57 -13.29 10.37
N ALA A 450 -7.61 -13.38 11.18
CA ALA A 450 -8.85 -12.63 11.02
C ALA A 450 -9.58 -12.54 12.36
N ASN A 451 -10.03 -11.35 12.73
CA ASN A 451 -10.84 -11.16 13.95
C ASN A 451 -12.30 -11.62 13.73
N GLY A 452 -12.81 -11.47 12.51
CA GLY A 452 -14.15 -11.85 12.06
C GLY A 452 -14.18 -13.20 11.34
N ASP A 453 -15.12 -13.35 10.41
CA ASP A 453 -15.27 -14.59 9.64
C ASP A 453 -14.12 -14.77 8.63
N MET A 454 -13.54 -15.97 8.61
CA MET A 454 -12.58 -16.41 7.60
C MET A 454 -13.29 -17.37 6.64
N THR A 455 -13.73 -16.84 5.49
CA THR A 455 -14.50 -17.59 4.49
C THR A 455 -13.62 -18.07 3.35
N VAL A 456 -13.63 -19.37 3.04
CA VAL A 456 -12.99 -19.91 1.83
C VAL A 456 -14.01 -20.70 1.02
N ASP A 457 -14.35 -20.19 -0.17
CA ASP A 457 -15.41 -20.69 -1.05
C ASP A 457 -14.95 -21.00 -2.48
N GLY A 458 -13.64 -20.95 -2.72
CA GLY A 458 -13.08 -21.34 -4.01
C GLY A 458 -11.55 -21.25 -4.08
N GLY A 459 -11.03 -21.43 -5.29
CA GLY A 459 -9.61 -21.32 -5.57
C GLY A 459 -8.74 -22.42 -4.96
N THR A 460 -7.49 -22.09 -4.67
CA THR A 460 -6.54 -22.95 -3.94
C THR A 460 -5.75 -22.09 -2.98
N VAL A 461 -5.79 -22.45 -1.69
CA VAL A 461 -5.07 -21.76 -0.63
C VAL A 461 -4.01 -22.70 -0.05
N TRP A 462 -2.77 -22.23 -0.04
CA TRP A 462 -1.67 -22.81 0.72
C TRP A 462 -1.24 -21.82 1.79
N ALA A 463 -1.13 -22.27 3.03
CA ALA A 463 -0.61 -21.45 4.11
C ALA A 463 0.41 -22.25 4.93
N PHE A 464 1.56 -21.65 5.21
CA PHE A 464 2.66 -22.24 5.97
C PHE A 464 2.93 -21.32 7.16
N GLY A 465 2.79 -21.83 8.37
CA GLY A 465 2.94 -21.02 9.58
C GLY A 465 3.67 -21.74 10.71
N PRO A 466 3.75 -21.10 11.89
CA PRO A 466 4.48 -21.61 13.05
C PRO A 466 3.70 -22.70 13.81
N GLY A 467 2.42 -22.90 13.48
CA GLY A 467 1.56 -23.98 13.98
C GLY A 467 0.92 -23.74 15.34
N ASP A 468 1.38 -22.72 16.07
CA ASP A 468 0.67 -22.06 17.17
C ASP A 468 -0.13 -20.87 16.65
N MET A 469 -1.33 -20.66 17.21
CA MET A 469 -2.28 -19.59 16.83
C MET A 469 -2.74 -19.59 15.36
N GLU A 470 -2.42 -20.66 14.63
CA GLU A 470 -2.90 -20.85 13.27
C GLU A 470 -4.43 -20.89 13.20
N GLN A 471 -5.01 -19.88 12.56
CA GLN A 471 -6.40 -19.89 12.18
C GLN A 471 -6.62 -20.74 10.93
N THR A 472 -7.82 -21.27 10.81
CA THR A 472 -8.27 -22.03 9.65
C THR A 472 -9.62 -21.47 9.21
N PRO A 473 -10.04 -21.67 7.95
CA PRO A 473 -11.33 -21.19 7.49
C PRO A 473 -12.46 -21.58 8.46
N SER A 474 -13.20 -20.57 8.92
CA SER A 474 -14.29 -20.71 9.88
C SER A 474 -15.67 -20.73 9.22
N ALA A 475 -15.74 -20.34 7.94
CA ALA A 475 -16.94 -20.33 7.12
C ALA A 475 -16.63 -20.72 5.66
N GLY A 476 -17.69 -21.01 4.90
CA GLY A 476 -17.63 -21.44 3.49
C GLY A 476 -17.96 -22.93 3.28
N ASP A 477 -18.19 -23.28 2.02
CA ASP A 477 -18.48 -24.62 1.50
C ASP A 477 -17.19 -25.38 1.08
N GLN A 478 -16.06 -24.69 0.87
CA GLN A 478 -14.80 -25.34 0.49
C GLN A 478 -14.01 -25.79 1.72
N ASP A 479 -13.80 -27.10 1.82
CA ASP A 479 -13.11 -27.70 2.95
C ASP A 479 -11.58 -27.45 2.93
N TRP A 480 -10.93 -27.73 4.05
CA TRP A 480 -9.52 -27.52 4.30
C TRP A 480 -8.92 -28.62 5.16
N VAL A 481 -7.61 -28.78 5.08
CA VAL A 481 -6.85 -29.63 5.97
C VAL A 481 -5.69 -28.85 6.57
N VAL A 482 -5.46 -28.99 7.88
CA VAL A 482 -4.29 -28.47 8.57
C VAL A 482 -3.45 -29.63 9.11
N ILE A 483 -2.20 -29.72 8.67
CA ILE A 483 -1.25 -30.71 9.17
C ILE A 483 -0.20 -30.01 10.02
N LYS A 484 -0.15 -30.38 11.31
CA LYS A 484 0.86 -29.89 12.25
C LYS A 484 2.10 -30.79 12.18
N ALA A 485 3.05 -30.42 11.32
CA ALA A 485 4.30 -31.13 11.15
C ALA A 485 5.43 -30.15 10.83
N THR A 486 6.63 -30.45 11.32
CA THR A 486 7.81 -29.62 11.05
C THR A 486 8.30 -29.81 9.61
N LEU A 487 8.38 -28.70 8.88
CA LEU A 487 8.97 -28.59 7.56
C LEU A 487 10.24 -27.74 7.63
N ALA A 488 11.29 -28.20 6.93
CA ALA A 488 12.47 -27.39 6.69
C ALA A 488 12.20 -26.34 5.60
N ALA A 489 12.90 -25.21 5.65
CA ALA A 489 12.93 -24.27 4.54
C ALA A 489 13.40 -24.95 3.24
N GLY A 490 12.70 -24.69 2.14
CA GLY A 490 12.95 -25.32 0.84
C GLY A 490 12.40 -26.74 0.71
N ALA A 491 11.74 -27.31 1.73
CA ALA A 491 11.15 -28.64 1.64
C ALA A 491 10.06 -28.68 0.56
N THR A 492 10.08 -29.74 -0.24
CA THR A 492 9.03 -30.01 -1.23
C THR A 492 8.21 -31.20 -0.79
N GLY A 493 6.89 -31.12 -0.89
CA GLY A 493 6.00 -32.19 -0.46
C GLY A 493 4.71 -32.25 -1.26
N THR A 494 3.93 -33.29 -0.99
CA THR A 494 2.61 -33.52 -1.56
C THR A 494 1.64 -33.90 -0.47
N ILE A 495 0.41 -33.40 -0.53
CA ILE A 495 -0.70 -33.92 0.26
C ILE A 495 -1.41 -34.98 -0.57
N VAL A 496 -1.66 -36.14 0.03
CA VAL A 496 -2.35 -37.28 -0.59
C VAL A 496 -3.58 -37.68 0.21
N ASP A 497 -4.60 -38.20 -0.48
CA ASP A 497 -5.76 -38.83 0.17
C ASP A 497 -5.45 -40.24 0.69
N ALA A 498 -6.42 -40.88 1.35
CA ALA A 498 -6.32 -42.25 1.87
C ALA A 498 -6.00 -43.33 0.81
N SER A 499 -6.22 -43.04 -0.49
CA SER A 499 -5.87 -43.94 -1.60
C SER A 499 -4.43 -43.73 -2.10
N GLY A 500 -3.74 -42.68 -1.62
CA GLY A 500 -2.44 -42.24 -2.10
C GLY A 500 -2.51 -41.32 -3.33
N THR A 501 -3.69 -40.78 -3.66
CA THR A 501 -3.86 -39.85 -4.78
C THR A 501 -3.44 -38.44 -4.36
N GLU A 502 -2.62 -37.78 -5.19
CA GLU A 502 -2.17 -36.41 -4.95
C GLU A 502 -3.32 -35.41 -5.04
N VAL A 503 -3.54 -34.66 -3.95
CA VAL A 503 -4.51 -33.55 -3.90
C VAL A 503 -3.84 -32.19 -4.00
N GLY A 504 -2.56 -32.07 -3.65
CA GLY A 504 -1.79 -30.85 -3.83
C GLY A 504 -0.29 -31.07 -3.66
N LYS A 505 0.51 -30.17 -4.25
CA LYS A 505 1.97 -30.15 -4.15
C LYS A 505 2.45 -28.77 -3.73
N PHE A 506 3.47 -28.74 -2.88
CA PHE A 506 4.04 -27.51 -2.36
C PHE A 506 5.57 -27.50 -2.35
N THR A 507 6.11 -26.29 -2.26
CA THR A 507 7.48 -26.00 -1.83
C THR A 507 7.37 -24.96 -0.72
N SER A 508 7.84 -25.28 0.49
CA SER A 508 7.87 -24.30 1.58
C SER A 508 9.05 -23.36 1.38
N LEU A 509 8.82 -22.05 1.33
CA LEU A 509 9.90 -21.07 1.23
C LEU A 509 10.69 -20.97 2.54
N LYS A 510 9.98 -21.04 3.67
CA LYS A 510 10.51 -20.93 5.04
C LYS A 510 10.35 -22.23 5.81
N ALA A 511 10.99 -22.32 6.97
CA ALA A 511 10.65 -23.38 7.91
C ALA A 511 9.23 -23.16 8.42
N ALA A 512 8.48 -24.23 8.62
CA ALA A 512 7.08 -24.16 9.08
C ALA A 512 6.79 -25.32 10.03
N ALA A 513 5.77 -25.17 10.86
CA ALA A 513 5.25 -26.23 11.74
C ALA A 513 3.77 -26.55 11.47
N SER A 514 3.13 -25.82 10.57
CA SER A 514 1.82 -26.11 9.99
C SER A 514 1.86 -26.03 8.47
N VAL A 515 0.98 -26.80 7.83
CA VAL A 515 0.59 -26.62 6.43
C VAL A 515 -0.92 -26.66 6.35
N ILE A 516 -1.52 -25.60 5.83
CA ILE A 516 -2.92 -25.55 5.45
C ILE A 516 -3.05 -25.72 3.95
N LEU A 517 -3.98 -26.58 3.54
CA LEU A 517 -4.46 -26.66 2.16
C LEU A 517 -5.98 -26.59 2.14
N SER A 518 -6.53 -25.63 1.39
CA SER A 518 -7.93 -25.63 0.97
C SER A 518 -8.01 -25.62 -0.56
N ASN A 519 -8.77 -26.56 -1.13
CA ASN A 519 -9.12 -26.60 -2.55
C ASN A 519 -10.28 -27.57 -2.80
N ASN A 520 -10.78 -27.59 -4.04
CA ASN A 520 -11.90 -28.44 -4.46
C ASN A 520 -11.69 -29.98 -4.43
N LYS A 521 -10.53 -30.47 -3.99
CA LYS A 521 -10.25 -31.90 -3.81
C LYS A 521 -10.29 -32.34 -2.35
N ILE A 522 -10.41 -31.40 -1.41
CA ILE A 522 -10.58 -31.70 0.01
C ILE A 522 -12.07 -31.98 0.24
N VAL A 523 -12.35 -33.06 0.98
CA VAL A 523 -13.70 -33.56 1.26
C VAL A 523 -13.84 -33.75 2.76
N GLU A 524 -14.90 -33.16 3.32
CA GLU A 524 -15.21 -33.18 4.75
C GLU A 524 -15.11 -34.57 5.38
N GLY A 525 -14.38 -34.65 6.51
CA GLY A 525 -14.23 -35.87 7.29
C GLY A 525 -13.30 -36.94 6.69
N GLU A 526 -12.77 -36.74 5.49
CA GLU A 526 -11.76 -37.64 4.92
C GLU A 526 -10.36 -37.36 5.51
N THR A 527 -9.50 -38.39 5.52
CA THR A 527 -8.13 -38.28 6.05
C THR A 527 -7.12 -38.06 4.93
N TYR A 528 -6.20 -37.14 5.17
CA TYR A 528 -5.13 -36.76 4.26
C TYR A 528 -3.77 -36.85 4.96
N SER A 529 -2.73 -37.18 4.20
CA SER A 529 -1.35 -37.30 4.68
C SER A 529 -0.43 -36.32 3.97
N VAL A 530 0.47 -35.65 4.71
CA VAL A 530 1.58 -34.89 4.10
C VAL A 530 2.76 -35.82 3.88
N MET A 531 3.21 -35.87 2.63
CA MET A 531 4.37 -36.64 2.20
C MET A 531 5.52 -35.69 1.88
N VAL A 532 6.67 -35.89 2.53
CA VAL A 532 7.94 -35.20 2.20
C VAL A 532 8.99 -36.26 1.92
N ASP A 533 9.71 -36.14 0.81
CA ASP A 533 10.70 -37.12 0.34
C ASP A 533 10.19 -38.58 0.28
N GLY A 534 8.87 -38.76 0.10
CA GLY A 534 8.22 -40.07 0.03
C GLY A 534 7.87 -40.69 1.39
N GLU A 535 8.10 -39.98 2.50
CA GLU A 535 7.71 -40.39 3.86
C GLU A 535 6.53 -39.55 4.34
N SER A 536 5.56 -40.18 5.02
CA SER A 536 4.49 -39.45 5.69
C SER A 536 5.03 -38.78 6.94
N ILE A 537 4.82 -37.48 7.07
CA ILE A 537 5.24 -36.67 8.22
C ILE A 537 4.06 -36.26 9.12
N GLY A 538 2.84 -36.60 8.74
CA GLY A 538 1.63 -36.30 9.50
C GLY A 538 0.37 -36.60 8.72
N ASP A 539 -0.71 -36.89 9.46
CA ASP A 539 -2.06 -37.11 8.95
C ASP A 539 -3.01 -36.09 9.59
N ALA A 540 -4.05 -35.69 8.87
CA ALA A 540 -5.13 -34.86 9.38
C ALA A 540 -6.47 -35.19 8.72
N VAL A 541 -7.56 -34.89 9.42
CA VAL A 541 -8.93 -35.03 8.94
C VAL A 541 -9.40 -33.66 8.44
N ALA A 542 -10.02 -33.63 7.27
CA ALA A 542 -10.58 -32.39 6.73
C ALA A 542 -11.65 -31.80 7.67
N GLY A 543 -11.59 -30.48 7.87
CA GLY A 543 -12.46 -29.74 8.80
C GLY A 543 -12.09 -29.87 10.29
N GLU A 544 -11.00 -30.57 10.64
CA GLU A 544 -10.57 -30.74 12.03
C GLU A 544 -9.18 -30.14 12.31
N GLY A 545 -8.90 -29.80 13.57
CA GLY A 545 -7.54 -29.49 14.06
C GLY A 545 -7.09 -28.03 13.99
N GLY A 546 -7.94 -27.14 13.46
CA GLY A 546 -7.77 -25.69 13.53
C GLY A 546 -8.16 -25.11 14.89
N MET A 547 -7.57 -23.96 15.25
CA MET A 547 -8.14 -23.11 16.28
C MET A 547 -9.30 -22.37 15.61
N GLY A 548 -10.54 -22.70 15.98
CA GLY A 548 -11.70 -21.99 15.45
C GLY A 548 -11.63 -20.52 15.87
N GLY A 549 -11.73 -19.61 14.90
CA GLY A 549 -11.88 -18.18 15.15
C GLY A 549 -13.12 -17.88 16.03
N PRO A 550 -13.28 -16.65 16.53
CA PRO A 550 -14.29 -16.28 17.53
C PRO A 550 -15.73 -16.36 16.98
N GLY A 551 -16.26 -17.57 16.79
CA GLY A 551 -17.59 -17.78 16.21
C GLY A 551 -17.95 -19.24 15.91
N GLY A 552 -16.96 -20.15 15.87
CA GLY A 552 -17.15 -21.57 15.57
C GLY A 552 -17.78 -22.38 16.72
N GLY A 553 -19.07 -22.20 16.97
CA GLY A 553 -19.90 -23.06 17.82
C GLY A 553 -20.13 -24.44 17.20
N GLY A 554 -19.11 -25.30 17.19
CA GLY A 554 -19.20 -26.72 16.79
C GLY A 554 -19.33 -27.67 17.99
N MET A 555 -20.37 -28.50 17.99
CA MET A 555 -20.89 -29.26 19.12
C MET A 555 -20.03 -30.45 19.59
N GLY A 556 -19.66 -30.44 20.87
CA GLY A 556 -19.93 -31.53 21.83
C GLY A 556 -19.14 -32.85 21.70
N GLY A 557 -17.98 -32.93 22.36
CA GLY A 557 -17.35 -34.17 22.81
C GLY A 557 -17.28 -34.24 24.34
N GLN A 558 -17.90 -35.26 24.94
CA GLN A 558 -18.02 -35.43 26.40
C GLN A 558 -16.66 -35.48 27.15
N GLY A 559 -16.64 -34.81 28.31
CA GLY A 559 -15.47 -34.64 29.16
C GLY A 559 -14.89 -35.87 29.85
N GLY A 560 -13.63 -35.71 30.26
CA GLY A 560 -12.89 -36.53 31.21
C GLY A 560 -11.95 -35.64 32.06
N PRO A 561 -11.64 -36.01 33.31
CA PRO A 561 -11.45 -35.04 34.39
C PRO A 561 -10.02 -34.49 34.53
N GLY A 562 -9.97 -33.19 34.79
CA GLY A 562 -9.05 -32.44 35.66
C GLY A 562 -7.65 -33.00 35.90
N GLY A 563 -6.66 -32.27 35.36
CA GLY A 563 -5.27 -32.29 35.83
C GLY A 563 -4.80 -30.86 36.05
N ASP A 564 -4.65 -30.49 37.32
CA ASP A 564 -4.13 -29.20 37.76
C ASP A 564 -2.76 -28.91 37.14
N ASN A 565 -2.58 -27.76 36.48
CA ASN A 565 -1.24 -27.18 36.40
C ASN A 565 -1.30 -25.65 36.43
N ALA A 566 -0.45 -25.12 37.31
CA ALA A 566 -0.41 -23.74 37.74
C ALA A 566 0.06 -22.80 36.62
N GLY A 567 -0.62 -21.67 36.49
CA GLY A 567 -0.24 -20.57 35.59
C GLY A 567 1.08 -19.92 36.02
N GLY A 568 1.96 -19.69 35.03
CA GLY A 568 3.09 -18.79 35.10
C GLY A 568 2.76 -17.48 34.37
N PRO A 569 3.27 -16.32 34.82
CA PRO A 569 2.76 -15.01 34.40
C PRO A 569 3.21 -14.65 32.98
N GLY A 570 2.27 -14.06 32.22
CA GLY A 570 2.55 -13.37 30.95
C GLY A 570 3.49 -12.18 31.18
N GLY A 571 4.53 -12.09 30.37
CA GLY A 571 5.50 -11.00 30.38
C GLY A 571 5.17 -9.98 29.29
N THR A 572 4.93 -8.75 29.71
CA THR A 572 4.99 -7.54 28.87
C THR A 572 6.39 -7.33 28.30
N PRO A 573 6.56 -6.68 27.13
CA PRO A 573 7.89 -6.35 26.60
C PRO A 573 8.58 -5.30 27.48
N PRO A 574 9.92 -5.30 27.63
CA PRO A 574 10.63 -4.22 28.31
C PRO A 574 10.80 -3.02 27.37
N THR A 575 10.38 -1.85 27.82
CA THR A 575 10.81 -0.56 27.28
C THR A 575 12.29 -0.32 27.61
N ASP A 576 13.05 0.10 26.61
CA ASP A 576 14.42 0.65 26.61
C ASP A 576 15.32 0.50 27.86
N GLY A 577 16.43 -0.24 27.68
CA GLY A 577 17.72 0.13 28.28
C GLY A 577 18.31 -0.70 29.42
N GLU A 578 17.67 -1.78 29.89
CA GLU A 578 18.25 -2.64 30.95
C GLU A 578 18.55 -4.07 30.49
N ARG A 579 19.76 -4.57 30.81
CA ARG A 579 20.17 -5.95 30.52
C ARG A 579 19.32 -6.95 31.35
N PRO A 580 18.96 -8.13 30.80
CA PRO A 580 18.18 -9.13 31.52
C PRO A 580 18.88 -9.67 32.77
N ALA A 581 18.09 -10.02 33.79
CA ALA A 581 18.56 -10.71 35.00
C ALA A 581 19.07 -12.13 34.68
N LEU A 582 20.16 -12.54 35.34
CA LEU A 582 20.72 -13.89 35.21
C LEU A 582 19.82 -14.95 35.88
N PRO A 583 19.77 -16.19 35.37
CA PRO A 583 19.03 -17.29 36.00
C PRO A 583 19.56 -17.63 37.41
N ASP A 584 18.68 -18.10 38.29
CA ASP A 584 19.00 -18.45 39.68
C ASP A 584 20.15 -19.46 39.78
N GLY A 585 21.22 -19.06 40.50
CA GLY A 585 22.34 -19.93 40.89
C GLY A 585 23.68 -19.67 40.23
N MET A 586 23.83 -18.62 39.41
CA MET A 586 25.11 -18.25 38.77
C MET A 586 25.69 -16.96 39.37
N SER A 587 26.92 -17.01 39.88
CA SER A 587 27.65 -15.82 40.38
C SER A 587 28.31 -15.08 39.21
N PRO A 588 28.42 -13.73 39.24
CA PRO A 588 29.09 -12.94 38.21
C PRO A 588 30.53 -13.36 37.88
N ASP A 589 31.19 -14.11 38.78
CA ASP A 589 32.56 -14.58 38.63
C ASP A 589 32.70 -15.86 37.79
N ASP A 590 31.59 -16.49 37.38
CA ASP A 590 31.58 -17.74 36.60
C ASP A 590 31.40 -17.54 35.08
N MET A 591 31.34 -16.28 34.60
CA MET A 591 31.29 -16.01 33.16
C MET A 591 32.68 -16.16 32.53
N PRO A 592 32.83 -16.87 31.39
CA PRO A 592 34.10 -16.90 30.67
C PRO A 592 34.46 -15.48 30.18
N GLU A 593 35.70 -15.05 30.44
CA GLU A 593 36.19 -13.76 29.94
C GLU A 593 36.12 -13.71 28.40
N PRO A 594 35.71 -12.57 27.81
CA PRO A 594 35.73 -12.41 26.37
C PRO A 594 37.18 -12.40 25.86
N PRO A 595 37.45 -12.93 24.66
CA PRO A 595 38.79 -12.85 24.09
C PRO A 595 39.20 -11.39 23.86
N GLU A 596 40.39 -11.01 24.33
CA GLU A 596 40.92 -9.65 24.17
C GLU A 596 41.18 -9.31 22.69
N GLY A 597 40.70 -8.14 22.25
CA GLY A 597 41.11 -7.49 20.99
C GLY A 597 39.98 -7.16 20.02
N PHE A 598 39.08 -6.24 20.38
CA PHE A 598 38.20 -5.54 19.44
C PHE A 598 38.13 -4.07 19.82
N ASP A 599 39.07 -3.28 19.32
CA ASP A 599 39.12 -1.83 19.37
C ASP A 599 38.67 -1.23 18.03
N GLY A 600 37.44 -1.55 17.60
CA GLY A 600 36.70 -0.73 16.65
C GLY A 600 37.29 -0.47 15.25
N GLU A 601 38.45 -1.01 14.87
CA GLU A 601 39.00 -0.86 13.52
C GLU A 601 38.86 -2.13 12.66
N ARG A 602 38.57 -1.90 11.38
CA ARG A 602 38.38 -2.93 10.34
C ARG A 602 39.66 -3.76 10.16
N PRO A 603 39.61 -5.11 10.15
CA PRO A 603 40.81 -5.92 9.96
C PRO A 603 41.46 -5.67 8.59
N GLU A 604 42.79 -5.47 8.58
CA GLU A 604 43.58 -5.39 7.36
C GLU A 604 43.46 -6.71 6.56
N GLY A 605 42.97 -6.62 5.32
CA GLY A 605 42.86 -7.76 4.39
C GLY A 605 41.45 -8.31 4.18
N ALA A 606 40.41 -7.70 4.75
CA ALA A 606 39.02 -8.01 4.38
C ALA A 606 38.76 -7.58 2.91
N PRO A 607 38.15 -8.43 2.05
CA PRO A 607 37.80 -8.05 0.69
C PRO A 607 36.90 -6.81 0.73
N GLU A 608 37.14 -5.86 -0.19
CA GLU A 608 36.30 -4.69 -0.34
C GLU A 608 34.87 -5.15 -0.66
N ARG A 609 33.90 -4.58 0.06
CA ARG A 609 32.50 -4.67 -0.35
C ARG A 609 32.40 -4.02 -1.74
N PRO A 610 31.69 -4.62 -2.71
CA PRO A 610 31.39 -3.92 -3.95
C PRO A 610 30.72 -2.60 -3.57
N ASN A 611 31.27 -1.48 -4.03
CA ASN A 611 30.65 -0.17 -3.85
C ASN A 611 29.26 -0.20 -4.48
N ASP A 612 28.25 0.24 -3.75
CA ASP A 612 26.95 0.69 -4.26
C ASP A 612 27.07 2.03 -5.04
N GLU A 613 28.20 2.26 -5.73
CA GLU A 613 28.41 3.39 -6.66
C GLU A 613 28.21 2.96 -8.13
N GLN A 614 27.35 1.97 -8.38
CA GLN A 614 26.89 1.65 -9.73
C GLN A 614 25.37 1.69 -9.90
N ALA A 615 24.64 2.34 -9.00
CA ALA A 615 23.50 3.14 -9.44
C ALA A 615 24.10 4.43 -10.00
N GLY A 616 24.24 4.52 -11.32
CA GLY A 616 24.77 5.71 -11.96
C GLY A 616 23.87 6.89 -11.65
N SER A 617 24.25 7.75 -10.71
CA SER A 617 23.79 9.13 -10.76
C SER A 617 24.45 9.74 -11.98
N THR A 618 23.75 9.66 -13.11
CA THR A 618 24.13 10.40 -14.31
C THR A 618 24.16 11.85 -13.91
N ASN A 619 25.35 12.42 -13.77
CA ASN A 619 25.48 13.86 -13.65
C ASN A 619 24.76 14.46 -14.86
N ILE A 620 23.88 15.44 -14.67
CA ILE A 620 23.11 16.04 -15.77
C ILE A 620 24.02 16.54 -16.92
N ALA A 621 25.30 16.82 -16.62
CA ALA A 621 26.32 17.13 -17.61
C ALA A 621 26.73 15.97 -18.54
N ASP A 622 26.52 14.71 -18.14
CA ASP A 622 26.82 13.49 -18.88
C ASP A 622 25.62 13.00 -19.73
N VAL A 623 24.39 13.43 -19.41
CA VAL A 623 23.15 13.12 -20.16
C VAL A 623 23.15 13.66 -21.59
N VAL A 624 24.03 14.63 -21.90
CA VAL A 624 24.17 15.24 -23.24
C VAL A 624 25.30 14.61 -24.07
N GLN A 625 26.04 13.63 -23.53
CA GLN A 625 27.21 13.03 -24.21
C GLN A 625 27.04 11.57 -24.68
N SER A 626 25.89 10.94 -24.48
CA SER A 626 25.59 9.59 -24.97
C SER A 626 24.80 9.58 -26.27
#